data_AF-A0A1F7BG36-F1
#
_entry.id   AF-A0A1F7BG36-F1
#
_cell.length_a   1.000
_cell.length_b   1.000
_cell.length_c   1.000
_cell.angle_alpha   90.00
_cell.angle_beta   90.00
_cell.angle_gamma   90.00
#
_symmetry.space_group_name_H-M   'P 1'
#
loop_
_entity.id
_entity.type
_entity.pdbx_description
1 polymer ?
#
loop_
_entity_poly.entity_id
_entity_poly.type
_entity_poly.pdbx_seq_one_letter_code
_entity_poly.pdbx_strand_id
1 'polypeptide(L)'
;MQENTVIQELYDQITDRLQAHDEAGALTALKARFMELPENLQGEIMVLMLEDAVLQRDRAEEAQIKMLEEGVAAIKALEALKAKLEKGDTSVV
;
A
#
# COMPACT_ATOMS: atom_id res chain seq x y z
N MET A 1 -29.95 14.83 -11.95
CA MET A 1 -28.60 14.48 -12.45
C MET A 1 -27.56 15.48 -11.93
N GLN A 2 -27.48 15.74 -10.62
CA GLN A 2 -26.59 16.77 -10.04
C GLN A 2 -25.54 16.21 -9.07
N GLU A 3 -25.78 15.05 -8.46
CA GLU A 3 -24.82 14.44 -7.51
C GLU A 3 -23.53 13.95 -8.17
N ASN A 4 -23.62 13.47 -9.42
CA ASN A 4 -22.45 12.96 -10.14
C ASN A 4 -21.42 14.07 -10.45
N THR A 5 -21.89 15.30 -10.71
CA THR A 5 -21.03 16.46 -10.99
C THR A 5 -20.22 16.91 -9.77
N VAL A 6 -20.78 16.86 -8.56
CA VAL A 6 -20.09 17.34 -7.35
C VAL A 6 -18.97 16.40 -6.91
N ILE A 7 -19.20 15.09 -7.01
CA ILE A 7 -18.18 14.08 -6.70
C ILE A 7 -17.02 14.20 -7.70
N GLN A 8 -17.34 14.43 -8.97
CA GLN A 8 -16.35 14.54 -10.04
C GLN A 8 -15.52 15.83 -9.94
N GLU A 9 -16.14 16.96 -9.61
CA GLU A 9 -15.44 18.22 -9.31
C GLU A 9 -14.49 18.08 -8.10
N LEU A 10 -14.92 17.39 -7.04
CA LEU A 10 -14.06 17.13 -5.89
C LEU A 10 -12.89 16.21 -6.26
N TYR A 11 -13.14 15.18 -7.06
CA TYR A 11 -12.11 14.27 -7.56
C TYR A 11 -11.06 15.03 -8.39
N ASP A 12 -11.49 15.87 -9.32
CA ASP A 12 -10.60 16.69 -10.16
C ASP A 12 -9.79 17.66 -9.27
N GLN A 13 -10.43 18.33 -8.32
CA GLN A 13 -9.75 19.25 -7.39
C GLN A 13 -8.67 18.56 -6.55
N ILE A 14 -8.93 17.35 -6.06
CA ILE A 14 -7.97 16.58 -5.27
C ILE A 14 -6.83 16.09 -6.15
N THR A 15 -7.15 15.60 -7.35
CA THR A 15 -6.16 15.09 -8.31
C THR A 15 -5.20 16.19 -8.75
N ASP A 16 -5.71 17.39 -9.06
CA ASP A 16 -4.89 18.54 -9.44
C ASP A 16 -3.92 18.94 -8.32
N ARG A 17 -4.37 18.91 -7.05
CA ARG A 17 -3.52 19.21 -5.90
C ARG A 17 -2.44 18.16 -5.68
N LEU A 18 -2.79 16.87 -5.81
CA LEU A 18 -1.82 15.79 -5.69
C LEU A 18 -0.78 15.84 -6.82
N GLN A 19 -1.19 16.18 -8.05
CA GLN A 19 -0.27 16.40 -9.16
C GLN A 19 0.68 17.59 -8.92
N ALA A 20 0.21 18.61 -8.20
CA ALA A 20 1.03 19.74 -7.76
C ALA A 20 1.87 19.44 -6.49
N HIS A 21 1.89 18.19 -6.00
CA HIS A 21 2.52 17.76 -4.75
C HIS A 21 2.01 18.50 -3.49
N ASP A 22 0.78 19.03 -3.54
CA ASP A 22 0.08 19.67 -2.41
C ASP A 22 -0.81 18.64 -1.67
N GLU A 23 -0.16 17.66 -1.03
CA GLU A 23 -0.87 16.61 -0.28
C GLU A 23 -1.66 17.17 0.92
N ALA A 24 -1.11 18.19 1.59
CA ALA A 24 -1.76 18.83 2.73
C ALA A 24 -3.05 19.57 2.32
N GLY A 25 -3.02 20.29 1.19
CA GLY A 25 -4.19 20.96 0.64
C GLY A 25 -5.24 19.97 0.13
N ALA A 26 -4.82 18.88 -0.52
CA ALA A 26 -5.72 17.80 -0.94
C ALA A 26 -6.45 17.17 0.25
N LEU A 27 -5.72 16.84 1.32
CA LEU A 27 -6.30 16.29 2.55
C LEU A 27 -7.26 17.26 3.23
N THR A 28 -6.93 18.55 3.23
CA THR A 28 -7.78 19.59 3.82
C THR A 28 -9.11 19.72 3.06
N ALA A 29 -9.07 19.71 1.73
CA ALA A 29 -10.26 19.76 0.88
C ALA A 29 -11.16 18.52 1.09
N LEU A 30 -10.57 17.32 1.13
CA LEU A 30 -11.29 16.08 1.39
C LEU A 30 -11.95 16.10 2.79
N LYS A 31 -11.21 16.52 3.83
CA LYS A 31 -11.74 16.63 5.20
C LYS A 31 -12.90 17.62 5.30
N ALA A 32 -12.80 18.78 4.65
CA ALA A 32 -13.87 19.77 4.65
C ALA A 32 -15.17 19.18 4.09
N ARG A 33 -15.10 18.47 2.96
CA ARG A 33 -16.28 17.81 2.35
C ARG A 33 -16.80 16.65 3.15
N PHE A 34 -15.91 15.86 3.76
CA PHE A 34 -16.31 14.77 4.63
C PHE A 34 -17.15 15.27 5.81
N MET A 35 -16.77 16.38 6.44
CA MET A 35 -17.48 16.98 7.58
C MET A 35 -18.86 17.56 7.20
N GLU A 36 -19.11 17.84 5.92
CA GLU A 36 -20.41 18.30 5.42
C GLU A 36 -21.41 17.15 5.22
N LEU A 37 -20.96 15.89 5.26
CA LEU A 37 -21.82 14.73 5.10
C LEU A 37 -22.63 14.44 6.38
N PRO A 38 -23.83 13.85 6.25
CA PRO A 38 -24.55 13.27 7.37
C PRO A 38 -23.70 12.27 8.18
N GLU A 39 -23.83 12.25 9.51
CA GLU A 39 -23.02 11.40 10.41
C GLU A 39 -23.09 9.90 10.06
N ASN A 40 -24.24 9.41 9.58
CA ASN A 40 -24.38 8.02 9.15
C ASN A 40 -23.51 7.70 7.93
N LEU A 41 -23.44 8.63 6.96
CA LEU A 41 -22.59 8.47 5.78
C LEU A 41 -21.11 8.65 6.12
N GLN A 42 -20.78 9.55 7.06
CA GLN A 42 -19.42 9.65 7.60
C GLN A 42 -18.97 8.31 8.22
N GLY A 43 -19.84 7.69 9.02
CA GLY A 43 -19.58 6.38 9.62
C GLY A 43 -19.38 5.27 8.59
N GLU A 44 -20.23 5.18 7.58
CA GLU A 44 -20.11 4.19 6.49
C GLU A 44 -18.80 4.36 5.71
N ILE A 45 -18.43 5.61 5.38
CA ILE A 45 -17.16 5.89 4.69
C ILE A 45 -15.97 5.52 5.58
N MET A 46 -16.02 5.79 6.88
CA MET A 46 -14.95 5.38 7.80
C MET A 46 -14.79 3.87 7.88
N VAL A 47 -15.89 3.10 7.85
CA VAL A 47 -15.85 1.63 7.81
C VAL A 47 -15.20 1.16 6.51
N LEU A 48 -15.60 1.70 5.35
CA LEU A 48 -14.98 1.37 4.06
C LEU A 48 -13.48 1.70 4.02
N MET A 49 -13.10 2.86 4.55
CA MET A 49 -11.68 3.24 4.67
C MET A 49 -10.89 2.30 5.59
N LEU A 50 -11.50 1.86 6.69
CA LEU A 50 -10.87 0.90 7.62
C LEU A 50 -10.68 -0.47 6.97
N GLU A 51 -11.68 -0.96 6.24
CA GLU A 51 -11.60 -2.23 5.49
C GLU A 51 -10.49 -2.17 4.43
N ASP A 52 -10.42 -1.09 3.64
CA ASP A 52 -9.35 -0.93 2.65
C ASP A 52 -7.97 -0.82 3.30
N ALA A 53 -7.84 -0.09 4.41
CA ALA A 53 -6.59 0.03 5.15
C ALA A 53 -6.11 -1.32 5.71
N VAL A 54 -7.02 -2.16 6.22
CA VAL A 54 -6.70 -3.52 6.66
C VAL A 54 -6.23 -4.38 5.48
N LEU A 55 -6.94 -4.33 4.35
CA LEU A 55 -6.53 -5.06 3.14
C LEU A 55 -5.17 -4.62 2.60
N GLN A 56 -4.89 -3.31 2.60
CA GLN A 56 -3.58 -2.79 2.18
C GLN A 56 -2.46 -3.24 3.13
N ARG A 57 -2.72 -3.27 4.45
CA ARG A 57 -1.76 -3.78 5.43
C ARG A 57 -1.47 -5.26 5.21
N ASP A 58 -2.50 -6.08 5.06
CA ASP A 58 -2.34 -7.53 4.88
C ASP A 58 -1.52 -7.83 3.61
N ARG A 59 -1.75 -7.09 2.50
CA ARG A 59 -0.91 -7.17 1.29
C ARG A 59 0.54 -6.76 1.52
N ALA A 60 0.78 -5.72 2.30
CA ALA A 60 2.13 -5.28 2.63
C ALA A 60 2.86 -6.31 3.50
N GLU A 61 2.16 -6.95 4.43
CA GLU A 61 2.68 -8.05 5.25
C GLU A 61 3.01 -9.27 4.40
N GLU A 62 2.12 -9.68 3.49
CA GLU A 62 2.38 -10.78 2.54
C GLU A 62 3.63 -10.51 1.68
N ALA A 63 3.81 -9.28 1.19
CA ALA A 63 4.99 -8.89 0.43
C ALA A 63 6.28 -8.98 1.26
N GLN A 64 6.23 -8.57 2.53
CA GLN A 64 7.37 -8.69 3.45
C GLN A 64 7.69 -10.15 3.77
N ILE A 65 6.69 -10.99 4.01
CA ILE A 65 6.87 -12.43 4.26
C ILE A 65 7.55 -13.09 3.06
N LYS A 66 7.09 -12.81 1.84
CA LYS A 66 7.70 -13.36 0.63
C LYS A 66 9.18 -12.94 0.49
N MET A 67 9.50 -11.68 0.77
CA MET A 67 10.89 -11.19 0.73
C MET A 67 11.77 -11.91 1.77
N LEU A 68 11.23 -12.19 2.96
CA LEU A 68 11.92 -12.96 4.00
C LEU A 68 12.15 -14.41 3.58
N GLU A 69 11.16 -15.07 2.98
CA GLU A 69 11.28 -16.44 2.47
C GLU A 69 12.37 -16.55 1.39
N GLU A 70 12.38 -15.61 0.44
CA GLU A 70 13.43 -15.52 -0.59
C GLU A 70 14.81 -15.29 0.02
N GLY A 71 14.92 -14.42 1.03
CA GLY A 71 16.15 -14.19 1.78
C GLY A 71 16.66 -15.44 2.51
N VAL A 72 15.78 -16.18 3.17
CA VAL A 72 16.13 -17.45 3.85
C VAL A 72 16.59 -18.50 2.84
N ALA A 73 15.94 -18.60 1.68
CA ALA A 73 16.34 -19.51 0.61
C ALA A 73 17.75 -19.16 0.08
N ALA A 74 18.04 -17.87 -0.12
CA ALA A 74 19.36 -17.40 -0.55
C ALA A 74 20.45 -17.74 0.47
N ILE A 75 20.19 -17.54 1.78
CA ILE A 75 21.12 -17.90 2.85
C ILE A 75 21.40 -19.42 2.85
N LYS A 76 20.36 -20.26 2.74
CA LYS A 76 20.54 -21.72 2.67
C LYS A 76 21.35 -22.16 1.45
N ALA A 77 21.16 -21.49 0.30
CA ALA A 77 21.95 -21.77 -0.90
C ALA A 77 23.43 -21.41 -0.70
N LEU A 78 23.73 -20.28 -0.04
CA LEU A 78 25.08 -19.87 0.31
C LEU A 78 25.74 -20.83 1.32
N GLU A 79 24.99 -21.28 2.32
CA GLU A 79 25.48 -22.30 3.28
C GLU A 79 25.80 -23.62 2.59
N ALA A 80 24.94 -24.06 1.65
CA ALA A 80 25.19 -25.27 0.87
C ALA A 80 26.42 -25.13 -0.04
N LEU A 81 26.60 -23.97 -0.69
CA LEU A 81 27.80 -23.64 -1.47
C LEU A 81 29.06 -23.65 -0.60
N LYS A 82 29.02 -22.99 0.56
CA LYS A 82 30.11 -22.98 1.52
C LYS A 82 30.47 -24.40 1.97
N ALA A 83 29.48 -25.21 2.32
CA ALA A 83 29.70 -26.60 2.73
C ALA A 83 30.30 -27.47 1.60
N LYS A 84 29.97 -27.21 0.33
CA LYS A 84 30.60 -27.89 -0.83
C LYS A 84 32.06 -27.46 -1.02
N LEU A 85 32.34 -26.16 -0.90
CA LEU A 85 33.70 -25.61 -1.00
C LEU A 85 34.60 -26.12 0.13
N GLU A 86 34.09 -26.19 1.36
CA GLU A 86 34.83 -26.69 2.53
C GLU A 86 35.11 -28.20 2.45
N LYS A 87 34.28 -28.97 1.74
CA LYS A 87 34.51 -30.40 1.46
C LYS A 87 35.49 -30.66 0.31
N GLY A 88 36.03 -29.60 -0.31
CA GLY A 88 37.02 -29.72 -1.39
C GLY A 88 36.43 -30.21 -2.71
N ASP A 89 35.10 -30.19 -2.88
CA ASP A 89 34.44 -30.68 -4.08
C ASP A 89 34.37 -29.56 -5.14
N THR A 90 35.51 -29.29 -5.78
CA THR A 90 35.66 -28.35 -6.90
C THR A 90 35.22 -28.95 -8.24
N SER A 91 34.13 -29.72 -8.24
CA SER A 91 33.46 -30.16 -9.49
C SER A 91 32.31 -29.21 -9.82
N VAL A 92 32.63 -27.94 -10.10
CA VAL A 92 31.75 -27.03 -10.84
C VAL A 92 32.62 -26.28 -11.86
N VAL A 93 32.91 -26.97 -12.97
CA VAL A 93 33.08 -26.41 -14.31
C VAL A 93 32.18 -27.22 -15.22
#